data_AF-A0A6P2XMT6-F1
#
_entry.id   AF-A0A6P2XMT6-F1
#
_cell.length_a   1.000
_cell.length_b   1.000
_cell.length_c   1.000
_cell.angle_alpha   90.00
_cell.angle_beta   90.00
_cell.angle_gamma   90.00
#
_symmetry.space_group_name_H-M   'P 1'
#
loop_
_entity.id
_entity.type
_entity.pdbx_description
1 polymer ?
#
loop_
_entity_poly.entity_id
_entity_poly.type
_entity_poly.pdbx_seq_one_letter_code
_entity_poly.pdbx_strand_id
1 'polypeptide(L)'
;MNANLNRMSNPTPPAERQHVFPPPLDRDYRVEDGRVLTRSLEAHIVDHCNLTCAECCSLSPLLPEWYASPESLEADLRNAAKVLRPRMFKLVGGEPLLHPALVELVQRVRATGIAPVISVTTNGLKLGEMSDAFWQAVDALTISRYPKPSLSPDLVAHIERQAARFDVRLNWKVQDVFTTMNRAEPGTDRDEAQRLYHDCWIRERCHMIRDGMFYTCTRPAHFHTLYKGEKDFQADGLPLRDDAGMLDAMLAYLQRETPLEACLHCQGGSAPVAPHRILKRIEVDSLKARYP
;
A
#
# COMPACT_ATOMS: atom_id res chain seq x y z
N MET A 1 -46.33 -36.93 -5.04
CA MET A 1 -46.01 -36.09 -3.87
C MET A 1 -44.55 -35.67 -4.00
N ASN A 2 -44.32 -34.37 -4.05
CA ASN A 2 -43.07 -33.66 -4.34
C ASN A 2 -42.04 -33.71 -3.20
N ALA A 3 -40.84 -33.19 -3.54
CA ALA A 3 -39.66 -32.83 -2.71
C ALA A 3 -38.69 -34.01 -2.48
N ASN A 4 -37.54 -34.16 -3.18
CA ASN A 4 -36.47 -33.22 -3.52
C ASN A 4 -35.79 -32.61 -2.29
N LEU A 5 -34.56 -33.04 -1.95
CA LEU A 5 -33.35 -32.23 -2.05
C LEU A 5 -32.16 -32.80 -1.27
N ASN A 6 -31.06 -32.95 -2.01
CA ASN A 6 -29.67 -33.01 -1.56
C ASN A 6 -29.41 -32.14 -0.31
N ARG A 7 -29.06 -32.76 0.81
CA ARG A 7 -28.24 -32.11 1.84
C ARG A 7 -26.79 -32.18 1.40
N MET A 8 -26.39 -31.21 0.57
CA MET A 8 -24.98 -30.87 0.43
C MET A 8 -24.50 -30.41 1.80
N SER A 9 -23.48 -31.09 2.33
CA SER A 9 -22.74 -30.65 3.51
C SER A 9 -22.17 -29.26 3.24
N ASN A 10 -22.54 -28.28 4.07
CA ASN A 10 -21.89 -26.96 4.04
C ASN A 10 -20.38 -27.15 4.19
N PRO A 11 -19.54 -26.52 3.34
CA PRO A 11 -18.10 -26.53 3.56
C PRO A 11 -17.81 -25.85 4.90
N THR A 12 -17.02 -26.54 5.72
CA THR A 12 -16.46 -26.02 6.97
C THR A 12 -15.84 -24.65 6.72
N PRO A 13 -16.11 -23.62 7.55
CA PRO A 13 -15.43 -22.34 7.41
C PRO A 13 -13.91 -22.58 7.45
N PRO A 14 -13.12 -21.94 6.56
CA PRO A 14 -11.68 -22.12 6.59
C PRO A 14 -11.19 -21.74 7.97
N ALA A 15 -10.40 -22.64 8.59
CA ALA A 15 -9.75 -22.41 9.88
C ALA A 15 -9.20 -20.98 9.91
N GLU A 16 -9.46 -20.26 11.00
CA GLU A 16 -8.98 -18.89 11.21
C GLU A 16 -7.50 -18.83 10.84
N ARG A 17 -7.18 -18.20 9.70
CA ARG A 17 -5.80 -18.01 9.28
C ARG A 17 -5.16 -17.08 10.31
N GLN A 18 -4.37 -17.66 11.21
CA GLN A 18 -3.63 -16.90 12.20
C GLN A 18 -2.76 -15.88 11.46
N HIS A 19 -2.98 -14.59 11.70
CA HIS A 19 -2.21 -13.51 11.09
C HIS A 19 -0.81 -13.48 11.73
N VAL A 20 0.16 -14.16 11.11
CA VAL A 20 1.58 -14.11 11.51
C VAL A 20 2.23 -12.85 10.93
N PHE A 21 2.90 -12.07 11.80
CA PHE A 21 3.67 -10.88 11.45
C PHE A 21 5.08 -10.93 12.08
N PRO A 22 6.17 -10.66 11.34
CA PRO A 22 6.19 -10.38 9.90
C PRO A 22 5.73 -11.61 9.10
N PRO A 23 5.13 -11.39 7.92
CA PRO A 23 4.71 -12.51 7.08
C PRO A 23 5.91 -13.34 6.60
N PRO A 24 5.74 -14.65 6.35
CA PRO A 24 6.78 -15.44 5.70
C PRO A 24 7.07 -14.86 4.31
N LEU A 25 8.36 -14.88 3.95
CA LEU A 25 8.83 -14.49 2.64
C LEU A 25 8.46 -15.59 1.62
N ASP A 26 7.80 -15.23 0.53
CA ASP A 26 7.38 -16.13 -0.55
C ASP A 26 7.80 -15.51 -1.88
N ARG A 27 8.83 -16.11 -2.49
CA ARG A 27 9.48 -15.62 -3.71
C ARG A 27 9.10 -16.44 -4.94
N ASP A 28 8.09 -17.31 -4.83
CA ASP A 28 7.60 -18.10 -5.95
C ASP A 28 6.62 -17.28 -6.82
N TYR A 29 7.19 -16.39 -7.64
CA TYR A 29 6.45 -15.59 -8.61
C TYR A 29 6.00 -16.44 -9.80
N ARG A 30 4.83 -17.06 -9.65
CA ARG A 30 4.18 -17.83 -10.73
C ARG A 30 3.70 -16.93 -11.86
N VAL A 31 3.82 -17.42 -13.09
CA VAL A 31 3.32 -16.75 -14.31
C VAL A 31 2.14 -17.53 -14.88
N GLU A 32 1.04 -16.84 -15.15
CA GLU A 32 -0.16 -17.40 -15.79
C GLU A 32 -0.62 -16.45 -16.91
N ASP A 33 -0.84 -16.99 -18.11
CA ASP A 33 -1.21 -16.24 -19.32
C ASP A 33 -0.33 -14.99 -19.57
N GLY A 34 0.98 -15.12 -19.39
CA GLY A 34 1.93 -14.03 -19.58
C GLY A 34 1.90 -12.95 -18.49
N ARG A 35 1.26 -13.21 -17.34
CA ARG A 35 1.21 -12.27 -16.21
C ARG A 35 1.74 -12.90 -14.93
N VAL A 36 2.59 -12.15 -14.22
CA VAL A 36 3.07 -12.52 -12.89
C VAL A 36 1.96 -12.37 -11.87
N LEU A 37 1.69 -13.44 -11.14
CA LEU A 37 0.75 -13.42 -10.02
C LEU A 37 1.41 -12.76 -8.82
N THR A 38 0.78 -11.71 -8.28
CA THR A 38 1.24 -11.07 -7.05
C THR A 38 0.11 -11.00 -6.02
N ARG A 39 0.47 -10.85 -4.74
CA ARG A 39 -0.53 -10.78 -3.66
C ARG A 39 -1.37 -9.51 -3.77
N SER A 40 -0.69 -8.37 -3.85
CA SER A 40 -1.31 -7.06 -4.00
C SER A 40 -0.40 -6.12 -4.76
N LEU A 41 -1.03 -5.10 -5.32
CA LEU A 41 -0.39 -3.94 -5.93
C LEU A 41 -1.02 -2.69 -5.34
N GLU A 42 -0.22 -1.69 -5.04
CA GLU A 42 -0.66 -0.49 -4.33
C GLU A 42 -0.31 0.76 -5.14
N ALA A 43 -1.17 1.77 -5.10
CA ALA A 43 -0.84 3.12 -5.52
C ALA A 43 -1.03 4.06 -4.34
N HIS A 44 0.02 4.79 -3.99
CA HIS A 44 -0.07 5.88 -3.02
C HIS A 44 -0.55 7.12 -3.76
N ILE A 45 -1.84 7.41 -3.63
CA ILE A 45 -2.51 8.46 -4.41
C ILE A 45 -2.48 9.83 -3.73
N VAL A 46 -2.07 9.88 -2.46
CA VAL A 46 -1.91 11.10 -1.67
C VAL A 46 -0.65 10.95 -0.83
N ASP A 47 0.22 11.97 -0.81
CA ASP A 47 1.43 11.92 0.03
C ASP A 47 1.17 12.33 1.48
N HIS A 48 0.38 13.40 1.66
CA HIS A 48 0.06 13.95 2.97
C HIS A 48 -1.07 13.17 3.69
N CYS A 49 -1.17 13.38 5.00
CA CYS A 49 -2.18 12.78 5.86
C CYS A 49 -2.73 13.83 6.83
N ASN A 50 -3.95 13.65 7.29
CA ASN A 50 -4.52 14.42 8.41
C ASN A 50 -4.01 13.94 9.79
N LEU A 51 -3.05 13.00 9.83
CA LEU A 51 -2.35 12.53 11.02
C LEU A 51 -0.84 12.70 10.87
N THR A 52 -0.13 12.76 12.00
CA THR A 52 1.34 12.91 12.06
C THR A 52 2.02 11.72 12.77
N CYS A 53 1.67 10.49 12.41
CA CYS A 53 2.20 9.28 13.06
C CYS A 53 3.73 9.22 12.95
N ALA A 54 4.44 9.02 14.08
CA ALA A 54 5.90 9.13 14.14
C ALA A 54 6.66 8.18 13.21
N GLU A 55 6.21 6.93 13.12
CA GLU A 55 6.85 5.89 12.30
C GLU A 55 6.01 5.56 11.05
N CYS A 56 5.41 6.58 10.44
CA CYS A 56 4.65 6.42 9.21
C CYS A 56 5.54 5.82 8.11
N CYS A 57 5.20 4.62 7.62
CA CYS A 57 5.94 3.94 6.56
C CYS A 57 6.07 4.80 5.29
N SER A 58 5.02 5.56 4.97
CA SER A 58 4.90 6.45 3.81
C SER A 58 5.51 7.84 4.01
N LEU A 59 6.08 8.14 5.18
CA LEU A 59 6.68 9.44 5.50
C LEU A 59 5.72 10.63 5.41
N SER A 60 4.42 10.41 5.34
CA SER A 60 3.40 11.44 5.12
C SER A 60 3.47 12.68 6.00
N PRO A 61 3.88 12.63 7.29
CA PRO A 61 4.06 13.85 8.08
C PRO A 61 5.14 14.78 7.52
N LEU A 62 6.10 14.23 6.77
CA LEU A 62 7.26 14.93 6.23
C LEU A 62 7.08 15.34 4.77
N LEU A 63 6.20 14.66 4.03
CA LEU A 63 5.97 14.93 2.62
C LEU A 63 5.07 16.17 2.39
N PRO A 64 5.19 16.83 1.22
CA PRO A 64 4.30 17.90 0.82
C PRO A 64 2.89 17.39 0.48
N GLU A 65 1.96 18.32 0.30
CA GLU A 65 0.68 18.03 -0.32
C GLU A 65 0.89 17.63 -1.79
N TRP A 66 0.29 16.51 -2.18
CA TRP A 66 0.35 15.96 -3.53
C TRP A 66 -0.82 14.98 -3.73
N TYR A 67 -1.29 14.90 -4.98
CA TYR A 67 -2.38 14.04 -5.44
C TYR A 67 -1.98 13.37 -6.75
N ALA A 68 -2.27 12.07 -6.89
CA ALA A 68 -2.06 11.35 -8.14
C ALA A 68 -3.04 11.81 -9.22
N SER A 69 -2.58 11.96 -10.46
CA SER A 69 -3.50 12.16 -11.59
C SER A 69 -4.24 10.84 -11.89
N PRO A 70 -5.59 10.87 -11.99
CA PRO A 70 -6.36 9.71 -12.42
C PRO A 70 -5.94 9.17 -13.79
N GLU A 71 -5.65 10.05 -14.75
CA GLU A 71 -5.20 9.69 -16.10
C GLU A 71 -3.81 9.04 -16.09
N SER A 72 -2.87 9.61 -15.34
CA SER A 72 -1.51 9.07 -15.24
C SER A 72 -1.53 7.69 -14.60
N LEU A 73 -2.27 7.50 -13.50
CA LEU A 73 -2.38 6.21 -12.85
C LEU A 73 -3.04 5.18 -13.78
N GLU A 74 -4.09 5.57 -14.51
CA GLU A 74 -4.73 4.68 -15.48
C GLU A 74 -3.74 4.21 -16.56
N ALA A 75 -2.93 5.12 -17.12
CA ALA A 75 -1.94 4.80 -18.13
C ALA A 75 -0.89 3.79 -17.60
N ASP A 76 -0.37 4.03 -16.39
CA ASP A 76 0.58 3.13 -15.74
C ASP A 76 -0.02 1.73 -15.51
N LEU A 77 -1.27 1.69 -15.03
CA LEU A 77 -1.97 0.44 -14.75
C LEU A 77 -2.33 -0.33 -16.02
N ARG A 78 -2.58 0.35 -17.15
CA ARG A 78 -2.77 -0.32 -18.45
C ARG A 78 -1.51 -1.04 -18.92
N ASN A 79 -0.33 -0.48 -18.66
CA ASN A 79 0.94 -1.15 -18.93
C ASN A 79 1.20 -2.28 -17.94
N ALA A 80 1.01 -2.03 -16.65
CA ALA A 80 1.17 -3.05 -15.61
C ALA A 80 0.24 -4.25 -15.82
N ALA A 81 -1.01 -4.04 -16.23
CA ALA A 81 -2.00 -5.11 -16.42
C ALA A 81 -1.64 -6.09 -17.54
N LYS A 82 -0.69 -5.74 -18.43
CA LYS A 82 -0.18 -6.66 -19.45
C LYS A 82 0.71 -7.75 -18.88
N VAL A 83 1.39 -7.47 -17.76
CA VAL A 83 2.42 -8.37 -17.18
C VAL A 83 2.19 -8.70 -15.71
N LEU A 84 1.25 -8.04 -15.03
CA LEU A 84 0.90 -8.29 -13.62
C LEU A 84 -0.56 -8.71 -13.48
N ARG A 85 -0.82 -9.60 -12.52
CA ARG A 85 -2.16 -10.02 -12.09
C ARG A 85 -2.22 -10.09 -10.55
N PRO A 86 -2.21 -8.95 -9.84
CA PRO A 86 -2.40 -8.92 -8.40
C PRO A 86 -3.78 -9.46 -8.00
N ARG A 87 -3.87 -10.14 -6.85
CA ARG A 87 -5.18 -10.57 -6.30
C ARG A 87 -6.03 -9.40 -5.81
N MET A 88 -5.41 -8.27 -5.49
CA MET A 88 -6.07 -7.07 -5.01
C MET A 88 -5.24 -5.84 -5.35
N PHE A 89 -5.90 -4.81 -5.86
CA PHE A 89 -5.32 -3.48 -5.99
C PHE A 89 -5.71 -2.63 -4.77
N LYS A 90 -4.77 -1.87 -4.22
CA LYS A 90 -5.03 -0.99 -3.08
C LYS A 90 -4.73 0.45 -3.44
N LEU A 91 -5.72 1.32 -3.23
CA LEU A 91 -5.51 2.75 -3.15
C LEU A 91 -5.12 3.07 -1.70
N VAL A 92 -3.91 3.60 -1.56
CA VAL A 92 -3.26 3.91 -0.29
C VAL A 92 -2.72 5.34 -0.39
N GLY A 93 -2.02 5.82 0.62
CA GLY A 93 -1.39 7.13 0.66
C GLY A 93 -1.06 7.49 2.10
N GLY A 94 -0.84 8.78 2.35
CA GLY A 94 -0.95 9.30 3.71
C GLY A 94 -2.37 9.15 4.22
N GLU A 95 -3.34 9.82 3.58
CA GLU A 95 -4.76 9.51 3.74
C GLU A 95 -5.49 9.60 2.39
N PRO A 96 -5.87 8.47 1.77
CA PRO A 96 -6.49 8.47 0.44
C PRO A 96 -7.85 9.16 0.40
N LEU A 97 -8.60 9.23 1.52
CA LEU A 97 -9.88 9.95 1.56
C LEU A 97 -9.74 11.48 1.43
N LEU A 98 -8.51 12.01 1.43
CA LEU A 98 -8.26 13.42 1.09
C LEU A 98 -8.23 13.67 -0.43
N HIS A 99 -8.16 12.63 -1.25
CA HIS A 99 -8.06 12.80 -2.70
C HIS A 99 -9.39 13.31 -3.30
N PRO A 100 -9.41 14.46 -3.99
CA PRO A 100 -10.65 15.06 -4.49
C PRO A 100 -11.33 14.19 -5.56
N ALA A 101 -10.55 13.46 -6.35
CA ALA A 101 -11.00 12.55 -7.41
C ALA A 101 -10.93 11.05 -7.00
N LEU A 102 -11.10 10.70 -5.71
CA LEU A 102 -10.98 9.31 -5.25
C LEU A 102 -11.93 8.34 -5.97
N VAL A 103 -13.20 8.74 -6.16
CA VAL A 103 -14.19 7.88 -6.84
C VAL A 103 -13.79 7.63 -8.30
N GLU A 104 -13.29 8.65 -8.98
CA GLU A 104 -12.79 8.54 -10.36
C GLU A 104 -11.57 7.61 -10.43
N LEU A 105 -10.61 7.72 -9.50
CA LEU A 105 -9.47 6.82 -9.40
C LEU A 105 -9.92 5.35 -9.29
N VAL A 106 -10.86 5.05 -8.40
CA VAL A 106 -11.42 3.70 -8.24
C VAL A 106 -12.02 3.19 -9.55
N GLN A 107 -12.79 4.03 -10.25
CA GLN A 107 -13.43 3.66 -11.52
C GLN A 107 -12.38 3.40 -12.62
N ARG A 108 -11.37 4.26 -12.75
CA ARG A 108 -10.30 4.09 -13.76
C ARG A 108 -9.44 2.87 -13.48
N VAL A 109 -9.08 2.62 -12.22
CA VAL A 109 -8.41 1.38 -11.80
C VAL A 109 -9.23 0.17 -12.24
N ARG A 110 -10.55 0.18 -11.98
CA ARG A 110 -11.45 -0.92 -12.38
C ARG A 110 -11.46 -1.14 -13.88
N ALA A 111 -11.50 -0.07 -14.66
CA ALA A 111 -11.50 -0.12 -16.12
C ALA A 111 -10.22 -0.74 -16.72
N THR A 112 -9.11 -0.74 -15.99
CA THR A 112 -7.86 -1.39 -16.44
C THR A 112 -7.90 -2.91 -16.33
N GLY A 113 -8.76 -3.47 -15.47
CA GLY A 113 -8.80 -4.91 -15.19
C GLY A 113 -7.56 -5.45 -14.48
N ILE A 114 -6.74 -4.59 -13.86
CA ILE A 114 -5.49 -4.98 -13.18
C ILE A 114 -5.71 -6.00 -12.05
N ALA A 115 -6.81 -5.90 -11.31
CA ALA A 115 -7.13 -6.76 -10.19
C ALA A 115 -8.64 -7.03 -10.08
N PRO A 116 -9.06 -8.18 -9.54
CA PRO A 116 -10.47 -8.50 -9.33
C PRO A 116 -11.08 -7.76 -8.12
N VAL A 117 -10.25 -7.18 -7.25
CA VAL A 117 -10.68 -6.50 -6.02
C VAL A 117 -9.93 -5.18 -5.91
N ILE A 118 -10.67 -4.10 -5.70
CA ILE A 118 -10.13 -2.76 -5.43
C ILE A 118 -10.46 -2.39 -3.98
N SER A 119 -9.41 -2.15 -3.21
CA SER A 119 -9.52 -1.77 -1.80
C SER A 119 -8.97 -0.38 -1.54
N VAL A 120 -9.55 0.34 -0.57
CA VAL A 120 -8.97 1.59 -0.04
C VAL A 120 -8.45 1.33 1.36
N THR A 121 -7.23 1.77 1.66
CA THR A 121 -6.63 1.69 3.00
C THR A 121 -6.63 3.07 3.66
N THR A 122 -7.39 3.25 4.74
CA THR A 122 -7.65 4.56 5.36
C THR A 122 -7.49 4.53 6.87
N ASN A 123 -7.25 5.69 7.50
CA ASN A 123 -7.37 5.85 8.95
C ASN A 123 -8.83 5.89 9.44
N GLY A 124 -9.78 6.04 8.53
CA GLY A 124 -11.22 5.94 8.78
C GLY A 124 -11.90 7.20 9.32
N LEU A 125 -11.15 8.25 9.66
CA LEU A 125 -11.71 9.46 10.30
C LEU A 125 -12.69 10.20 9.41
N LYS A 126 -12.50 10.16 8.09
CA LYS A 126 -13.36 10.84 7.11
C LYS A 126 -14.44 9.95 6.49
N LEU A 127 -14.55 8.69 6.90
CA LEU A 127 -15.52 7.76 6.30
C LEU A 127 -16.98 8.19 6.49
N GLY A 128 -17.28 8.94 7.56
CA GLY A 128 -18.62 9.49 7.80
C GLY A 128 -19.03 10.60 6.83
N GLU A 129 -18.09 11.14 6.06
CA GLU A 129 -18.31 12.19 5.06
C GLU A 129 -18.37 11.64 3.63
N MET A 130 -18.06 10.35 3.45
CA MET A 130 -17.98 9.75 2.12
C MET A 130 -19.38 9.53 1.53
N SER A 131 -19.52 9.87 0.25
CA SER A 131 -20.78 9.75 -0.49
C SER A 131 -21.13 8.29 -0.80
N ASP A 132 -22.41 8.03 -1.07
CA ASP A 132 -22.87 6.72 -1.58
C ASP A 132 -22.08 6.29 -2.84
N ALA A 133 -21.67 7.23 -3.69
CA ALA A 133 -20.87 6.94 -4.88
C ALA A 133 -19.49 6.33 -4.54
N PHE A 134 -18.87 6.73 -3.42
CA PHE A 134 -17.65 6.09 -2.95
C PHE A 134 -17.91 4.65 -2.51
N TRP A 135 -18.93 4.43 -1.68
CA TRP A 135 -19.26 3.10 -1.17
C TRP A 135 -19.67 2.13 -2.29
N GLN A 136 -20.35 2.63 -3.33
CA GLN A 136 -20.67 1.85 -4.53
C GLN A 136 -19.44 1.49 -5.37
N ALA A 137 -18.40 2.33 -5.36
CA ALA A 137 -17.25 2.16 -6.22
C ALA A 137 -16.23 1.14 -5.69
N VAL A 138 -16.05 1.05 -4.37
CA VAL A 138 -15.01 0.20 -3.74
C VAL A 138 -15.53 -1.21 -3.41
N ASP A 139 -14.65 -2.22 -3.50
CA ASP A 139 -15.02 -3.60 -3.13
C ASP A 139 -14.67 -3.95 -1.67
N ALA A 140 -13.71 -3.22 -1.08
CA ALA A 140 -13.21 -3.48 0.26
C ALA A 140 -12.54 -2.26 0.90
N LEU A 141 -12.61 -2.16 2.23
CA LEU A 141 -11.88 -1.17 3.02
C LEU A 141 -10.94 -1.87 4.00
N THR A 142 -9.68 -1.44 4.06
CA THR A 142 -8.80 -1.71 5.20
C THR A 142 -8.74 -0.47 6.07
N ILE A 143 -9.18 -0.58 7.32
CA ILE A 143 -9.27 0.56 8.23
C ILE A 143 -8.27 0.37 9.36
N SER A 144 -7.26 1.25 9.41
CA SER A 144 -6.25 1.27 10.46
C SER A 144 -6.82 1.93 11.72
N ARG A 145 -7.08 1.12 12.75
CA ARG A 145 -7.57 1.55 14.06
C ARG A 145 -6.40 1.93 14.96
N TYR A 146 -6.20 3.24 15.10
CA TYR A 146 -5.20 3.81 15.99
C TYR A 146 -5.74 3.93 17.42
N PRO A 147 -4.88 3.81 18.44
CA PRO A 147 -5.25 4.14 19.82
C PRO A 147 -5.70 5.61 19.96
N LYS A 148 -5.01 6.53 19.26
CA LYS A 148 -5.31 7.96 19.24
C LYS A 148 -4.91 8.59 17.89
N PRO A 149 -5.80 9.34 17.21
CA PRO A 149 -7.23 9.47 17.52
C PRO A 149 -7.96 8.13 17.27
N SER A 150 -8.86 7.76 18.18
CA SER A 150 -9.72 6.60 18.02
C SER A 150 -10.98 6.97 17.24
N LEU A 151 -11.49 6.06 16.42
CA LEU A 151 -12.81 6.21 15.80
C LEU A 151 -13.90 6.18 16.89
N SER A 152 -14.86 7.09 16.81
CA SER A 152 -16.01 7.08 17.74
C SER A 152 -16.91 5.87 17.49
N PRO A 153 -17.62 5.35 18.52
CA PRO A 153 -18.57 4.26 18.33
C PRO A 153 -19.62 4.56 17.26
N ASP A 154 -20.12 5.80 17.19
CA ASP A 154 -21.11 6.21 16.19
C ASP A 154 -20.56 6.17 14.77
N LEU A 155 -19.31 6.58 14.57
CA LEU A 155 -18.63 6.50 13.28
C LEU A 155 -18.39 5.05 12.88
N VAL A 156 -17.96 4.19 13.81
CA VAL A 156 -17.81 2.74 13.55
C VAL A 156 -19.15 2.14 13.12
N ALA A 157 -20.23 2.41 13.86
CA ALA A 157 -21.56 1.92 13.52
C ALA A 157 -22.04 2.46 12.16
N HIS A 158 -21.72 3.72 11.82
CA HIS A 158 -21.99 4.27 10.50
C HIS A 158 -21.26 3.50 9.40
N ILE A 159 -19.95 3.27 9.57
CA ILE A 159 -19.11 2.52 8.62
C ILE A 159 -19.68 1.12 8.39
N GLU A 160 -20.02 0.39 9.46
CA GLU A 160 -20.59 -0.96 9.37
C GLU A 160 -21.93 -0.97 8.62
N ARG A 161 -22.81 0.02 8.89
CA ARG A 161 -24.08 0.16 8.17
C ARG A 161 -23.89 0.45 6.68
N GLN A 162 -23.00 1.38 6.32
CA GLN A 162 -22.75 1.68 4.91
C GLN A 162 -22.10 0.50 4.20
N ALA A 163 -21.15 -0.16 4.85
CA ALA A 163 -20.51 -1.35 4.30
C ALA A 163 -21.51 -2.47 4.02
N ALA A 164 -22.43 -2.75 4.95
CA ALA A 164 -23.51 -3.71 4.74
C ALA A 164 -24.48 -3.29 3.63
N ARG A 165 -24.81 -2.00 3.54
CA ARG A 165 -25.72 -1.45 2.52
C ARG A 165 -25.15 -1.58 1.10
N PHE A 166 -23.83 -1.47 0.94
CA PHE A 166 -23.15 -1.45 -0.35
C PHE A 166 -22.32 -2.71 -0.65
N ASP A 167 -22.42 -3.75 0.19
CA ASP A 167 -21.64 -5.00 0.08
C ASP A 167 -20.11 -4.77 0.06
N VAL A 168 -19.63 -3.83 0.87
CA VAL A 168 -18.22 -3.50 0.99
C VAL A 168 -17.58 -4.34 2.10
N ARG A 169 -16.53 -5.09 1.78
CA ARG A 169 -15.82 -5.91 2.76
C ARG A 169 -14.97 -5.04 3.69
N LEU A 170 -15.16 -5.17 5.00
CA LEU A 170 -14.36 -4.47 6.00
C LEU A 170 -13.22 -5.34 6.54
N ASN A 171 -12.02 -4.77 6.59
CA ASN A 171 -10.85 -5.32 7.27
C ASN A 171 -10.37 -4.32 8.34
N TRP A 172 -10.69 -4.59 9.60
CA TRP A 172 -10.27 -3.78 10.73
C TRP A 172 -8.87 -4.18 11.18
N LYS A 173 -7.90 -3.26 11.07
CA LYS A 173 -6.52 -3.51 11.48
C LYS A 173 -6.19 -2.69 12.71
N VAL A 174 -5.94 -3.34 13.86
CA VAL A 174 -5.37 -2.64 15.01
C VAL A 174 -3.96 -2.17 14.65
N GLN A 175 -3.70 -0.89 14.83
CA GLN A 175 -2.43 -0.24 14.47
C GLN A 175 -1.94 0.58 15.68
N ASP A 176 -1.52 -0.15 16.71
CA ASP A 176 -1.01 0.37 17.98
C ASP A 176 0.51 0.35 18.09
N VAL A 177 1.20 -0.32 17.17
CA VAL A 177 2.66 -0.34 17.02
C VAL A 177 3.06 -0.11 15.56
N PHE A 178 4.26 0.38 15.32
CA PHE A 178 4.82 0.59 13.97
C PHE A 178 6.26 0.09 13.92
N THR A 179 6.65 -0.53 12.81
CA THR A 179 8.06 -0.81 12.51
C THR A 179 8.85 0.50 12.42
N THR A 180 9.93 0.64 13.17
CA THR A 180 10.79 1.83 13.20
C THR A 180 11.74 1.84 12.00
N MET A 181 11.18 2.03 10.80
CA MET A 181 11.91 1.94 9.53
C MET A 181 12.84 3.14 9.28
N ASN A 182 12.64 4.25 9.98
CA ASN A 182 13.34 5.50 9.72
C ASN A 182 14.76 5.47 10.30
N ARG A 183 15.74 5.98 9.54
CA ARG A 183 17.09 6.24 10.04
C ARG A 183 17.27 7.74 10.32
N ALA A 184 18.02 8.06 11.37
CA ALA A 184 18.41 9.43 11.65
C ALA A 184 19.42 9.94 10.62
N GLU A 185 20.36 9.08 10.24
CA GLU A 185 21.39 9.34 9.24
C GLU A 185 21.46 8.19 8.24
N PRO A 186 21.73 8.46 6.95
CA PRO A 186 21.97 7.41 5.97
C PRO A 186 23.18 6.54 6.33
N GLY A 187 23.05 5.23 6.12
CA GLY A 187 24.18 4.31 6.20
C GLY A 187 25.05 4.34 4.94
N THR A 188 26.27 3.81 5.07
CA THR A 188 27.23 3.64 3.96
C THR A 188 27.64 2.17 3.76
N ASP A 189 27.32 1.29 4.70
CA ASP A 189 27.62 -0.15 4.66
C ASP A 189 26.65 -0.87 3.70
N ARG A 190 27.21 -1.38 2.59
CA ARG A 190 26.46 -2.13 1.58
C ARG A 190 26.12 -3.55 2.01
N ASP A 191 26.93 -4.16 2.87
CA ASP A 191 26.66 -5.50 3.39
C ASP A 191 25.52 -5.44 4.41
N GLU A 192 25.45 -4.37 5.22
CA GLU A 192 24.30 -4.08 6.07
C GLU A 192 23.04 -3.88 5.23
N ALA A 193 23.09 -3.05 4.18
CA ALA A 193 21.95 -2.84 3.28
C ALA A 193 21.49 -4.15 2.61
N GLN A 194 22.44 -5.02 2.23
CA GLN A 194 22.16 -6.35 1.67
C GLN A 194 21.41 -7.24 2.66
N ARG A 195 21.87 -7.33 3.92
CA ARG A 195 21.18 -8.10 4.98
C ARG A 195 19.77 -7.57 5.22
N LEU A 196 19.64 -6.25 5.38
CA LEU A 196 18.34 -5.61 5.57
C LEU A 196 17.40 -5.84 4.40
N TYR A 197 17.91 -5.79 3.17
CA TYR A 197 17.12 -6.05 1.98
C TYR A 197 16.61 -7.50 1.95
N HIS A 198 17.43 -8.50 2.29
CA HIS A 198 17.00 -9.89 2.34
C HIS A 198 15.94 -10.15 3.40
N ASP A 199 16.07 -9.53 4.57
CA ASP A 199 15.15 -9.75 5.70
C ASP A 199 13.86 -8.93 5.61
N CYS A 200 13.77 -7.98 4.68
CA CYS A 200 12.68 -7.00 4.63
C CYS A 200 11.41 -7.55 3.99
N TRP A 201 10.38 -7.84 4.80
CA TRP A 201 9.08 -8.32 4.32
C TRP A 201 8.30 -7.31 3.45
N ILE A 202 8.61 -6.01 3.53
CA ILE A 202 7.93 -4.96 2.72
C ILE A 202 8.14 -5.26 1.23
N ARG A 203 9.33 -5.74 0.86
CA ARG A 203 9.72 -5.93 -0.55
C ARG A 203 8.86 -6.96 -1.30
N GLU A 204 8.14 -7.81 -0.57
CA GLU A 204 7.31 -8.89 -1.13
C GLU A 204 5.80 -8.64 -0.94
N ARG A 205 5.45 -7.64 -0.13
CA ARG A 205 4.06 -7.39 0.29
C ARG A 205 3.50 -6.07 -0.21
N CYS A 206 4.35 -5.07 -0.36
CA CYS A 206 3.96 -3.69 -0.65
C CYS A 206 4.51 -3.24 -2.01
N HIS A 207 4.22 -4.04 -3.05
CA HIS A 207 4.47 -3.64 -4.43
C HIS A 207 3.70 -2.36 -4.74
N MET A 208 4.38 -1.35 -5.24
CA MET A 208 3.82 -0.03 -5.50
C MET A 208 3.96 0.33 -6.98
N ILE A 209 2.99 1.05 -7.53
CA ILE A 209 3.13 1.80 -8.77
C ILE A 209 3.01 3.29 -8.49
N ARG A 210 3.88 4.07 -9.13
CA ARG A 210 3.87 5.53 -9.10
C ARG A 210 4.71 6.11 -10.23
N ASP A 211 4.21 7.16 -10.87
CA ASP A 211 4.94 8.00 -11.83
C ASP A 211 5.67 7.19 -12.93
N GLY A 212 4.98 6.23 -13.56
CA GLY A 212 5.55 5.38 -14.61
C GLY A 212 6.44 4.25 -14.12
N MET A 213 6.53 4.03 -12.81
CA MET A 213 7.46 3.08 -12.19
C MET A 213 6.72 2.04 -11.35
N PHE A 214 7.26 0.82 -11.34
CA PHE A 214 6.92 -0.25 -10.40
C PHE A 214 8.01 -0.39 -9.34
N TYR A 215 7.65 -0.53 -8.07
CA TYR A 215 8.58 -0.69 -6.96
C TYR A 215 8.24 -1.92 -6.13
N THR A 216 9.27 -2.62 -5.64
CA THR A 216 9.10 -3.65 -4.61
C THR A 216 8.91 -3.05 -3.22
N CYS A 217 9.33 -1.81 -3.01
CA CYS A 217 9.27 -1.12 -1.73
C CYS A 217 8.54 0.21 -1.88
N THR A 218 7.83 0.65 -0.85
CA THR A 218 7.18 1.96 -0.83
C THR A 218 8.17 3.11 -0.58
N ARG A 219 9.33 2.84 0.02
CA ARG A 219 10.30 3.88 0.44
C ARG A 219 10.95 4.66 -0.70
N PRO A 220 11.40 4.07 -1.82
CA PRO A 220 12.12 4.81 -2.83
C PRO A 220 11.34 5.99 -3.40
N ALA A 221 10.07 5.79 -3.77
CA ALA A 221 9.24 6.87 -4.29
C ALA A 221 9.02 8.01 -3.27
N HIS A 222 8.74 7.68 -2.01
CA HIS A 222 8.59 8.70 -0.96
C HIS A 222 9.92 9.40 -0.63
N PHE A 223 11.06 8.68 -0.66
CA PHE A 223 12.36 9.29 -0.50
C PHE A 223 12.70 10.23 -1.65
N HIS A 224 12.35 9.88 -2.89
CA HIS A 224 12.55 10.78 -4.02
C HIS A 224 11.84 12.12 -3.80
N THR A 225 10.58 12.08 -3.34
CA THR A 225 9.83 13.28 -2.95
C THR A 225 10.46 14.01 -1.76
N LEU A 226 10.83 13.27 -0.71
CA LEU A 226 11.40 13.82 0.52
C LEU A 226 12.72 14.56 0.27
N TYR A 227 13.56 14.04 -0.62
CA TYR A 227 14.83 14.64 -1.03
C TYR A 227 14.69 15.60 -2.23
N LYS A 228 13.45 15.92 -2.65
CA LYS A 228 13.17 16.86 -3.76
C LYS A 228 13.95 16.55 -5.05
N GLY A 229 14.22 15.28 -5.30
CA GLY A 229 15.04 14.84 -6.45
C GLY A 229 16.53 15.15 -6.36
N GLU A 230 17.06 15.76 -5.28
CA GLU A 230 18.50 15.93 -5.06
C GLU A 230 19.24 14.60 -4.97
N LYS A 231 18.52 13.54 -4.58
CA LYS A 231 18.97 12.16 -4.67
C LYS A 231 17.99 11.34 -5.51
N ASP A 232 18.53 10.60 -6.45
CA ASP A 232 17.74 9.70 -7.30
C ASP A 232 17.43 8.40 -6.55
N PHE A 233 16.17 8.27 -6.15
CA PHE A 233 15.58 7.03 -5.67
C PHE A 233 14.56 6.45 -6.68
N GLN A 234 14.34 7.12 -7.82
CA GLN A 234 13.49 6.56 -8.88
C GLN A 234 14.18 5.38 -9.53
N ALA A 235 15.51 5.39 -9.65
CA ALA A 235 16.32 4.27 -10.17
C ALA A 235 16.18 2.96 -9.37
N ASP A 236 15.63 3.00 -8.15
CA ASP A 236 15.29 1.80 -7.39
C ASP A 236 14.04 1.08 -7.94
N GLY A 237 13.24 1.76 -8.77
CA GLY A 237 12.06 1.21 -9.42
C GLY A 237 12.36 0.63 -10.81
N LEU A 238 11.40 -0.11 -11.31
CA LEU A 238 11.36 -0.64 -12.67
C LEU A 238 10.43 0.24 -13.54
N PRO A 239 10.93 0.89 -14.61
CA PRO A 239 10.08 1.62 -15.54
C PRO A 239 9.03 0.71 -16.20
N LEU A 240 7.78 1.13 -16.18
CA LEU A 240 6.67 0.48 -16.86
C LEU A 240 6.70 0.85 -18.34
N ARG A 241 6.93 -0.14 -19.20
CA ARG A 241 7.02 0.02 -20.65
C ARG A 241 6.01 -0.85 -21.37
N ASP A 242 5.62 -0.43 -22.56
CA ASP A 242 4.78 -1.23 -23.46
C ASP A 242 5.64 -1.94 -24.50
N ASP A 243 6.37 -2.97 -24.06
CA ASP A 243 7.25 -3.75 -24.93
C ASP A 243 7.25 -5.24 -24.56
N ALA A 244 7.73 -6.07 -25.49
CA ALA A 244 7.74 -7.53 -25.36
C ALA A 244 8.66 -8.04 -24.23
N GLY A 245 9.65 -7.25 -23.80
CA GLY A 245 10.58 -7.60 -22.73
C GLY A 245 10.09 -7.24 -21.33
N MET A 246 8.92 -6.61 -21.21
CA MET A 246 8.41 -6.11 -19.93
C MET A 246 8.16 -7.23 -18.90
N LEU A 247 7.73 -8.42 -19.35
CA LEU A 247 7.49 -9.56 -18.46
C LEU A 247 8.80 -10.08 -17.84
N ASP A 248 9.83 -10.28 -18.67
CA ASP A 248 11.13 -10.76 -18.21
C ASP A 248 11.80 -9.73 -17.28
N ALA A 249 11.69 -8.44 -17.61
CA ALA A 249 12.18 -7.36 -16.76
C ALA A 249 11.45 -7.32 -15.41
N MET A 250 10.13 -7.53 -15.38
CA MET A 250 9.33 -7.60 -14.15
C MET A 250 9.78 -8.78 -13.27
N LEU A 251 9.93 -9.97 -13.85
CA LEU A 251 10.40 -11.15 -13.11
C LEU A 251 11.80 -10.95 -12.56
N ALA A 252 12.73 -10.45 -13.37
CA ALA A 252 14.10 -10.15 -12.93
C ALA A 252 14.12 -9.13 -11.79
N TYR A 253 13.27 -8.10 -11.85
CA TYR A 253 13.17 -7.09 -10.79
C TYR A 253 12.57 -7.66 -9.49
N LEU A 254 11.52 -8.48 -9.59
CA LEU A 254 10.88 -9.14 -8.44
C LEU A 254 11.82 -10.17 -7.77
N GLN A 255 12.69 -10.81 -8.54
CA GLN A 255 13.65 -11.81 -8.09
C GLN A 255 15.04 -11.21 -7.75
N ARG A 256 15.21 -9.90 -7.89
CA ARG A 256 16.45 -9.18 -7.60
C ARG A 256 16.99 -9.55 -6.21
N GLU A 257 18.31 -9.73 -6.13
CA GLU A 257 19.01 -9.93 -4.85
C GLU A 257 19.73 -8.67 -4.38
N THR A 258 20.14 -7.78 -5.28
CA THR A 258 20.86 -6.56 -4.91
C THR A 258 19.95 -5.59 -4.12
N PRO A 259 20.41 -4.96 -3.03
CA PRO A 259 19.62 -3.99 -2.28
C PRO A 259 19.31 -2.74 -3.10
N LEU A 260 18.30 -2.01 -2.67
CA LEU A 260 17.93 -0.70 -3.21
C LEU A 260 18.83 0.39 -2.61
N GLU A 261 19.02 1.52 -3.29
CA GLU A 261 19.63 2.72 -2.70
C GLU A 261 18.86 3.17 -1.46
N ALA A 262 17.53 3.08 -1.50
CA ALA A 262 16.66 3.32 -0.35
C ALA A 262 16.98 2.44 0.87
N CYS A 263 17.61 1.26 0.71
CA CYS A 263 17.99 0.40 1.83
C CYS A 263 19.08 1.03 2.71
N LEU A 264 19.91 1.93 2.17
CA LEU A 264 20.88 2.69 2.96
C LEU A 264 20.21 3.76 3.85
N HIS A 265 18.96 4.12 3.57
CA HIS A 265 18.21 5.18 4.28
C HIS A 265 17.13 4.61 5.20
N CYS A 266 17.04 3.28 5.29
CA CYS A 266 15.96 2.58 5.96
C CYS A 266 16.49 1.45 6.86
N GLN A 267 15.77 1.15 7.94
CA GLN A 267 16.05 0.00 8.80
C GLN A 267 15.35 -1.29 8.34
N GLY A 268 14.59 -1.24 7.23
CA GLY A 268 13.86 -2.38 6.69
C GLY A 268 12.56 -2.71 7.44
N GLY A 269 11.73 -3.55 6.83
CA GLY A 269 10.42 -3.93 7.38
C GLY A 269 10.52 -4.77 8.66
N SER A 270 11.64 -5.46 8.86
CA SER A 270 11.88 -6.35 10.00
C SER A 270 12.60 -5.65 11.17
N ALA A 271 12.71 -4.32 11.12
CA ALA A 271 13.21 -3.53 12.24
C ALA A 271 12.31 -3.67 13.49
N PRO A 272 12.82 -3.31 14.68
CA PRO A 272 12.01 -3.26 15.89
C PRO A 272 10.73 -2.43 15.72
N VAL A 273 9.74 -2.70 16.57
CA VAL A 273 8.50 -1.93 16.60
C VAL A 273 8.50 -0.95 17.76
N ALA A 274 7.85 0.20 17.56
CA ALA A 274 7.57 1.18 18.60
C ALA A 274 6.07 1.41 18.74
N PRO A 275 5.57 1.76 19.93
CA PRO A 275 4.18 2.16 20.13
C PRO A 275 3.79 3.33 19.23
N HIS A 276 2.56 3.29 18.72
CA HIS A 276 1.99 4.37 17.95
C HIS A 276 1.93 5.66 18.77
N ARG A 277 2.43 6.76 18.19
CA ARG A 277 2.28 8.11 18.72
C ARG A 277 2.16 9.12 17.59
N ILE A 278 1.52 10.24 17.92
CA ILE A 278 1.37 11.39 17.04
C ILE A 278 2.51 12.38 17.35
N LEU A 279 3.21 12.83 16.31
CA LEU A 279 4.25 13.85 16.42
C LEU A 279 3.61 15.21 16.71
N LYS A 280 4.23 15.95 17.64
CA LYS A 280 3.92 17.37 17.84
C LYS A 280 4.41 18.17 16.64
N ARG A 281 3.84 19.36 16.45
CA ARG A 281 4.22 20.26 15.34
C ARG A 281 5.72 20.55 15.32
N ILE A 282 6.31 20.86 16.47
CA ILE A 282 7.75 21.11 16.60
C ILE A 282 8.63 19.91 16.23
N GLU A 283 8.17 18.68 16.47
CA GLU A 283 8.88 17.47 16.06
C GLU A 283 8.83 17.30 14.54
N VAL A 284 7.65 17.53 13.93
CA VAL A 284 7.50 17.49 12.46
C VAL A 284 8.40 18.54 11.80
N ASP A 285 8.38 19.78 12.28
CA ASP A 285 9.19 20.86 11.72
C ASP A 285 10.70 20.57 11.88
N SER A 286 11.11 20.04 13.04
CA SER A 286 12.51 19.63 13.27
C SER A 286 12.96 18.48 12.38
N LEU A 287 12.06 17.53 12.07
CA LEU A 287 12.35 16.41 11.17
C LEU A 287 12.42 16.88 9.72
N LYS A 288 11.49 17.75 9.28
CA LYS A 288 11.49 18.33 7.93
C LYS A 288 12.77 19.10 7.65
N ALA A 289 13.29 19.82 8.63
CA ALA A 289 14.54 20.58 8.51
C ALA A 289 15.80 19.73 8.25
N ARG A 290 15.71 18.39 8.34
CA ARG A 290 16.82 17.47 8.04
C ARG A 290 16.92 17.09 6.56
N TYR A 291 15.90 17.45 5.77
CA TYR A 291 15.81 17.13 4.35
C TYR A 291 15.84 18.43 3.54
N PRO A 292 16.35 18.39 2.30
CA PRO A 292 16.45 19.57 1.45
C PRO A 292 15.10 20.23 1.16
#